data_AF-A0AAE0T647-F1
#
_entry.id   AF-A0AAE0T647-F1
#
_cell.length_a   1.000
_cell.length_b   1.000
_cell.length_c   1.000
_cell.angle_alpha   90.00
_cell.angle_beta   90.00
_cell.angle_gamma   90.00
#
_symmetry.space_group_name_H-M   'P 1'
#
loop_
_entity.id
_entity.type
_entity.pdbx_description
1 polymer ?
#
loop_
_entity_poly.entity_id
_entity_poly.type
_entity_poly.pdbx_seq_one_letter_code
_entity_poly.pdbx_strand_id
1 'polypeptide(L)'
;MAADPQTDLFTLGLANTKPLKEQVTPYKLALFVLIIEYSVMKKTKYNSHYKFGQGDRVMVYSELTDTEKRSFMITILQLLQSQDLTLRELTLRIQDMNIRPVLFEIFKDRSYRAGA
;
A
#
# COMPACT_ATOMS: atom_id res chain seq x y z
N MET A 1 14.92 -19.81 33.84
CA MET A 1 13.61 -19.61 33.19
C MET A 1 13.75 -18.41 32.28
N ALA A 2 14.03 -18.63 31.00
CA ALA A 2 14.17 -17.57 30.01
C ALA A 2 12.81 -17.36 29.34
N ALA A 3 12.26 -16.15 29.46
CA ALA A 3 11.09 -15.73 28.70
C ALA A 3 11.54 -15.27 27.32
N ASP A 4 10.91 -15.81 26.29
CA ASP A 4 11.16 -15.60 24.86
C ASP A 4 10.77 -14.16 24.44
N PRO A 5 11.63 -13.35 23.82
CA PRO A 5 11.34 -11.96 23.46
C PRO A 5 10.74 -11.84 22.04
N GLN A 6 9.82 -12.73 21.67
CA GLN A 6 9.17 -12.73 20.36
C GLN A 6 7.75 -12.13 20.38
N THR A 7 7.54 -11.01 21.06
CA THR A 7 6.35 -10.18 20.81
C THR A 7 6.60 -8.80 21.39
N ASP A 8 7.23 -7.90 20.64
CA ASP A 8 6.88 -6.50 20.82
C ASP A 8 7.18 -5.67 19.56
N LEU A 9 6.18 -5.63 18.68
CA LEU A 9 6.13 -4.75 17.52
C LEU A 9 6.20 -3.26 17.91
N PHE A 10 6.12 -2.95 19.22
CA PHE A 10 6.21 -1.61 19.81
C PHE A 10 7.60 -1.21 20.30
N THR A 11 8.62 -2.09 20.23
CA THR A 11 10.00 -1.74 20.61
C THR A 11 10.84 -1.12 19.49
N LEU A 12 10.20 -0.47 18.50
CA LEU A 12 10.87 0.46 17.57
C LEU A 12 11.23 1.82 18.22
N GLY A 13 11.72 1.81 19.47
CA GLY A 13 11.77 3.03 20.29
C GLY A 13 12.99 3.25 21.18
N LEU A 14 14.01 2.38 21.18
CA LEU A 14 15.11 2.47 22.16
C LEU A 14 16.51 2.69 21.58
N ALA A 15 16.64 3.14 20.33
CA ALA A 15 17.93 3.49 19.75
C ALA A 15 17.90 4.75 18.86
N ASN A 16 17.28 5.84 19.33
CA ASN A 16 17.68 7.23 19.00
C ASN A 16 16.73 8.22 19.67
N THR A 17 17.21 8.94 20.68
CA THR A 17 16.50 10.03 21.37
C THR A 17 16.50 11.33 20.57
N LYS A 18 16.11 11.25 19.29
CA LYS A 18 15.59 12.40 18.54
C LYS A 18 14.18 12.04 18.13
N PRO A 19 13.14 12.81 18.49
CA PRO A 19 11.82 12.57 17.93
C PRO A 19 11.97 12.60 16.41
N LEU A 20 11.58 11.51 15.75
CA LEU A 20 11.46 11.50 14.30
C LEU A 20 10.62 12.73 13.94
N LYS A 21 11.18 13.64 13.14
CA LYS A 21 10.45 14.82 12.65
C LYS A 21 9.20 14.41 11.86
N GLU A 22 9.16 13.16 11.42
CA GLU A 22 8.11 12.59 10.62
C GLU A 22 7.35 11.52 11.40
N GLN A 23 6.08 11.81 11.69
CA GLN A 23 5.16 10.85 12.26
C GLN A 23 4.58 9.97 11.14
N VAL A 24 4.44 8.67 11.42
CA VAL A 24 3.74 7.71 10.58
C VAL A 24 2.25 7.86 10.86
N THR A 25 1.46 8.07 9.81
CA THR A 25 0.01 8.26 9.91
C THR A 25 -0.73 7.18 9.13
N PRO A 26 -2.02 6.94 9.43
CA PRO A 26 -2.82 5.97 8.67
C PRO A 26 -2.86 6.27 7.17
N TYR A 27 -2.84 7.55 6.79
CA TYR A 27 -2.72 8.00 5.40
C TYR A 27 -1.44 7.47 4.75
N LYS A 28 -0.28 7.67 5.39
CA LYS A 28 1.01 7.18 4.89
C LYS A 28 1.05 5.66 4.78
N LEU A 29 0.47 4.95 5.76
CA LEU A 29 0.34 3.49 5.69
C LEU A 29 -0.51 3.04 4.49
N ALA A 30 -1.62 3.73 4.22
CA ALA A 30 -2.44 3.45 3.04
C ALA A 30 -1.66 3.69 1.73
N LEU A 31 -0.89 4.78 1.64
CA LEU A 31 -0.01 5.01 0.48
C LEU A 31 1.06 3.93 0.33
N PHE A 32 1.65 3.46 1.43
CA PHE A 32 2.60 2.35 1.40
C PHE A 32 1.97 1.08 0.86
N VAL A 33 0.75 0.74 1.28
CA VAL A 33 0.00 -0.40 0.72
C VAL A 33 -0.16 -0.25 -0.79
N LEU A 34 -0.60 0.93 -1.27
CA LEU A 34 -0.77 1.19 -2.70
C LEU A 34 0.54 1.00 -3.50
N ILE A 35 1.67 1.48 -2.97
CA ILE A 35 3.00 1.33 -3.59
C ILE A 35 3.44 -0.13 -3.64
N ILE A 36 3.18 -0.90 -2.58
CA ILE A 36 3.51 -2.32 -2.52
C ILE A 36 2.69 -3.09 -3.56
N GLU A 37 1.38 -2.87 -3.62
CA GLU A 37 0.51 -3.54 -4.59
C GLU A 37 0.91 -3.23 -6.04
N TYR A 38 1.22 -1.97 -6.33
CA TYR A 38 1.72 -1.59 -7.64
C TYR A 38 3.07 -2.28 -7.96
N SER A 39 3.97 -2.36 -6.99
CA SER A 39 5.28 -3.00 -7.16
C SER A 39 5.16 -4.50 -7.40
N VAL A 40 4.21 -5.16 -6.75
CA VAL A 40 3.83 -6.56 -6.98
C VAL A 40 3.30 -6.71 -8.40
N MET A 41 2.30 -5.93 -8.79
CA MET A 41 1.69 -5.97 -10.12
C MET A 41 2.73 -5.74 -11.22
N LYS A 42 3.70 -4.85 -10.99
CA LYS A 42 4.81 -4.58 -11.91
C LYS A 42 5.77 -5.78 -12.07
N LYS A 43 6.00 -6.56 -10.99
CA LYS A 43 6.92 -7.71 -11.00
C LYS A 43 6.26 -8.98 -11.54
N THR A 44 4.96 -9.10 -11.39
CA THR A 44 4.18 -10.23 -11.88
C THR A 44 4.08 -10.19 -13.41
N LYS A 45 4.80 -11.10 -14.08
CA LYS A 45 4.54 -11.42 -15.48
C LYS A 45 3.29 -12.31 -15.58
N TYR A 46 2.61 -12.27 -16.74
CA TYR A 46 1.41 -13.06 -17.06
C TYR A 46 1.39 -14.42 -16.33
N ASN A 47 0.34 -14.67 -15.53
CA ASN A 47 0.13 -15.87 -14.70
C ASN A 47 1.04 -16.06 -13.47
N SER A 48 1.39 -15.02 -12.69
CA SER A 48 1.90 -15.30 -11.33
C SER A 48 0.75 -15.51 -10.35
N HIS A 49 0.73 -16.67 -9.69
CA HIS A 49 -0.13 -16.92 -8.54
C HIS A 49 0.22 -15.95 -7.42
N TYR A 50 -0.59 -14.91 -7.24
CA TYR A 50 -0.48 -14.04 -6.09
C TYR A 50 -1.26 -14.68 -4.93
N LYS A 51 -0.54 -15.37 -4.02
CA LYS A 51 -1.14 -15.91 -2.81
C LYS A 51 -1.33 -14.79 -1.80
N PHE A 52 -2.57 -14.41 -1.50
CA PHE A 52 -2.82 -13.44 -0.45
C PHE A 52 -4.16 -13.70 0.26
N GLY A 53 -4.09 -13.86 1.59
CA GLY A 53 -5.24 -13.88 2.50
C GLY A 53 -6.27 -14.98 2.22
N GLN A 54 -6.06 -16.17 2.80
CA GLN A 54 -7.07 -17.22 3.01
C GLN A 54 -8.02 -17.57 1.83
N GLY A 55 -7.57 -17.39 0.59
CA GLY A 55 -8.25 -17.85 -0.61
C GLY A 55 -7.36 -17.60 -1.81
N ASP A 56 -7.06 -18.65 -2.58
CA ASP A 56 -6.31 -18.56 -3.83
C ASP A 56 -7.12 -17.77 -4.87
N ARG A 57 -7.10 -16.44 -4.80
CA ARG A 57 -7.58 -15.58 -5.88
C ARG A 57 -6.45 -15.44 -6.88
N VAL A 58 -6.52 -16.21 -7.96
CA VAL A 58 -5.62 -16.06 -9.10
C VAL A 58 -5.95 -14.71 -9.76
N MET A 59 -5.21 -13.66 -9.40
CA MET A 59 -5.25 -12.40 -10.11
C MET A 59 -4.32 -12.47 -11.32
N VAL A 60 -4.92 -12.52 -12.51
CA VAL A 60 -4.19 -12.42 -13.77
C VAL A 60 -3.90 -10.95 -14.02
N TYR A 61 -2.66 -10.54 -13.85
CA TYR A 61 -2.20 -9.22 -14.26
C TYR A 61 -1.78 -9.28 -15.72
N SER A 62 -2.36 -8.41 -16.55
CA SER A 62 -1.77 -8.06 -17.83
C SER A 62 -0.58 -7.12 -17.60
N GLU A 63 0.35 -7.08 -18.54
CA GLU A 63 1.49 -6.17 -18.45
C GLU A 63 1.02 -4.70 -18.38
N LEU A 64 1.72 -3.88 -17.58
CA LEU A 64 1.44 -2.45 -17.49
C LEU A 64 2.05 -1.74 -18.70
N THR A 65 1.25 -0.94 -19.38
CA THR A 65 1.72 0.00 -20.41
C THR A 65 2.57 1.11 -19.77
N ASP A 66 3.44 1.74 -20.54
CA ASP A 66 4.25 2.84 -20.03
C ASP A 66 3.41 4.07 -19.67
N THR A 67 2.26 4.24 -20.31
CA THR A 67 1.27 5.26 -19.96
C THR A 67 0.68 5.00 -18.58
N GLU A 68 0.27 3.77 -18.27
CA GLU A 68 -0.22 3.39 -16.94
C GLU A 68 0.87 3.56 -15.87
N LYS A 69 2.11 3.16 -16.17
CA LYS A 69 3.24 3.34 -15.24
C LYS A 69 3.50 4.81 -14.94
N ARG A 70 3.50 5.65 -15.98
CA ARG A 70 3.71 7.10 -15.86
C ARG A 70 2.58 7.76 -15.06
N SER A 71 1.33 7.42 -15.38
CA SER A 71 0.16 7.93 -14.68
C SER A 71 0.21 7.59 -13.19
N PHE A 72 0.50 6.34 -12.85
CA PHE A 72 0.67 5.92 -11.45
C PHE A 72 1.79 6.69 -10.74
N MET A 73 2.95 6.88 -11.38
CA MET A 73 4.08 7.59 -10.79
C MET A 73 3.76 9.07 -10.53
N ILE A 74 3.05 9.75 -11.44
CA ILE A 74 2.62 11.13 -11.24
C ILE A 74 1.64 11.20 -10.06
N THR A 75 0.65 10.30 -10.05
CA THR A 75 -0.35 10.20 -8.98
C THR A 75 0.27 9.98 -7.62
N ILE A 76 1.17 9.00 -7.48
CA ILE A 76 1.76 8.69 -6.17
C ILE A 76 2.64 9.83 -5.67
N LEU A 77 3.37 10.53 -6.56
CA LEU A 77 4.14 11.71 -6.18
C LEU A 77 3.25 12.83 -5.66
N GLN A 78 2.11 13.08 -6.30
CA GLN A 78 1.14 14.07 -5.82
C GLN A 78 0.57 13.71 -4.45
N LEU A 79 0.30 12.43 -4.19
CA LEU A 79 -0.22 11.95 -2.91
C LEU A 79 0.84 11.97 -1.79
N LEU A 80 2.09 11.63 -2.10
CA LEU A 80 3.19 11.69 -1.12
C LEU A 80 3.52 13.12 -0.68
N GLN A 81 3.24 14.11 -1.53
CA GLN A 81 3.48 15.53 -1.25
C GLN A 81 2.26 16.24 -0.67
N SER A 82 1.07 15.64 -0.72
CA SER A 82 -0.13 16.25 -0.16
C SER A 82 -0.18 16.11 1.36
N GLN A 83 -0.97 16.98 2.00
CA GLN A 83 -1.35 16.77 3.40
C GLN A 83 -2.13 15.46 3.56
N ASP A 84 -2.13 14.93 4.79
CA ASP A 84 -2.83 13.69 5.11
C ASP A 84 -4.32 13.81 4.82
N LEU A 85 -4.81 12.91 3.96
CA LEU A 85 -6.22 12.79 3.62
C LEU A 85 -6.88 11.69 4.47
N THR A 86 -8.18 11.82 4.67
CA THR A 86 -8.97 10.69 5.20
C THR A 86 -8.97 9.53 4.20
N LEU A 87 -9.22 8.30 4.68
CA LEU A 87 -9.27 7.13 3.80
C LEU A 87 -10.33 7.28 2.69
N ARG A 88 -11.44 7.95 3.00
CA ARG A 88 -12.52 8.24 2.04
C ARG A 88 -12.04 9.17 0.93
N GLU A 89 -11.39 10.28 1.28
CA GLU A 89 -10.84 11.24 0.32
C GLU A 89 -9.72 10.63 -0.52
N LEU A 90 -8.84 9.84 0.11
CA LEU A 90 -7.80 9.09 -0.60
C LEU A 90 -8.41 8.11 -1.61
N THR A 91 -9.47 7.39 -1.22
CA THR A 91 -10.17 6.45 -2.11
C THR A 91 -10.79 7.17 -3.31
N LEU A 92 -11.48 8.29 -3.08
CA LEU A 92 -12.07 9.11 -4.17
C LEU A 92 -10.98 9.64 -5.11
N ARG A 93 -9.88 10.14 -4.55
CA ARG A 93 -8.77 10.69 -5.32
C ARG A 93 -8.07 9.62 -6.17
N ILE A 94 -7.89 8.43 -5.64
CA ILE A 94 -7.35 7.28 -6.37
C ILE A 94 -8.31 6.84 -7.48
N GLN A 95 -9.63 6.85 -7.23
CA GLN A 95 -10.65 6.52 -8.22
C GLN A 95 -10.63 7.51 -9.40
N ASP A 96 -10.51 8.81 -9.13
CA ASP A 96 -10.48 9.86 -10.15
C ASP A 96 -9.20 9.84 -10.99
N MET A 97 -8.10 9.31 -10.44
CA MET A 97 -6.78 9.30 -11.09
C MET A 97 -6.61 8.18 -12.15
N ASN A 98 -7.70 7.49 -12.50
CA ASN A 98 -7.74 6.45 -13.54
C ASN A 98 -6.65 5.38 -13.36
N ILE A 99 -6.43 4.97 -12.11
CA ILE A 99 -5.55 3.84 -11.79
C ILE A 99 -6.25 2.55 -12.26
N ARG A 100 -5.47 1.54 -12.65
CA ARG A 100 -6.02 0.25 -13.09
C ARG A 100 -7.04 -0.29 -12.07
N PRO A 101 -8.27 -0.65 -12.50
CA PRO A 101 -9.35 -1.05 -11.59
C PRO A 101 -8.98 -2.17 -10.60
N VAL A 102 -8.16 -3.12 -11.05
CA VAL A 102 -7.67 -4.23 -10.21
C VAL A 102 -6.85 -3.71 -9.03
N LEU A 103 -5.95 -2.75 -9.26
CA LEU A 103 -5.12 -2.17 -8.21
C LEU A 103 -5.97 -1.40 -7.19
N PHE A 104 -7.00 -0.68 -7.68
CA PHE A 104 -7.93 0.04 -6.83
C PHE A 104 -8.75 -0.88 -5.92
N GLU A 105 -9.27 -1.99 -6.46
CA GLU A 105 -10.05 -2.95 -5.68
C GLU A 105 -9.20 -3.68 -4.63
N ILE A 106 -7.93 -4.02 -4.96
CA ILE A 106 -7.01 -4.57 -3.96
C ILE A 106 -6.72 -3.53 -2.86
N PHE A 107 -6.47 -2.27 -3.25
CA PHE A 107 -6.26 -1.19 -2.30
C PHE A 107 -7.43 -1.05 -1.34
N LYS A 108 -8.67 -1.02 -1.86
CA LYS A 108 -9.88 -0.98 -1.02
C LYS A 108 -9.96 -2.19 -0.08
N ASP A 109 -9.85 -3.42 -0.58
CA ASP A 109 -9.93 -4.62 0.26
C ASP A 109 -8.90 -4.58 1.41
N ARG A 110 -7.66 -4.13 1.14
CA ARG A 110 -6.61 -4.02 2.16
C ARG A 110 -6.82 -2.87 3.14
N SER A 111 -7.19 -1.69 2.65
CA SER A 111 -7.38 -0.53 3.50
C SER A 111 -8.60 -0.66 4.41
N TYR A 112 -9.66 -1.34 3.99
CA TYR A 112 -10.83 -1.60 4.82
C TYR A 112 -10.60 -2.74 5.83
N ARG A 113 -9.79 -3.76 5.50
CA ARG A 113 -9.41 -4.81 6.46
C ARG A 113 -8.42 -4.35 7.53
N ALA A 114 -7.60 -3.34 7.24
CA ALA A 114 -6.67 -2.77 8.21
C ALA A 114 -7.33 -1.85 9.26
N GLY A 115 -8.62 -1.53 9.08
CA GLY A 115 -9.40 -0.66 9.97
C GLY A 115 -10.49 -1.36 10.78
N ALA A 116 -10.54 -2.70 10.77
CA ALA A 116 -11.46 -3.54 11.55
C ALA A 116 -10.66 -4.40 12.54
#